data_AF-A0A3M8WCA8-F1
#
_entry.id   AF-A0A3M8WCA8-F1
#
_cell.length_a   1.000
_cell.length_b   1.000
_cell.length_c   1.000
_cell.angle_alpha   90.00
_cell.angle_beta   90.00
_cell.angle_gamma   90.00
#
_symmetry.space_group_name_H-M   'P 1'
#
loop_
_entity.id
_entity.type
_entity.pdbx_description
1 polymer ?
#
loop_
_entity_poly.entity_id
_entity_poly.type
_entity_poly.pdbx_seq_one_letter_code
_entity_poly.pdbx_strand_id
1 'polypeptide(L)'
;MTRKILKAGVAGLLALGAVAATQATAQADDGEPKLSYVLRQQSVQSPYTGVDIYYGGVYAGTGIWSQNPGGDINGDGNTDPGDALIAYDGAGDGLGVEARLDTGRVASTRGHGAPYWSPWKTGNLGEDSKHSMKVCVVKGDWESCLSPVTVYA
;
A
#
# COMPACT_ATOMS: atom_id res chain seq x y z
N MET A 1 -3.35 -8.41 -64.95
CA MET A 1 -2.81 -7.24 -65.69
C MET A 1 -3.76 -6.07 -65.49
N THR A 2 -3.50 -5.19 -64.52
CA THR A 2 -2.92 -3.84 -64.71
C THR A 2 -3.90 -2.81 -65.31
N ARG A 3 -4.20 -1.73 -64.55
CA ARG A 3 -4.11 -0.28 -64.91
C ARG A 3 -5.20 0.55 -64.22
N LYS A 4 -4.80 1.48 -63.32
CA LYS A 4 -4.65 2.96 -63.47
C LYS A 4 -5.92 3.69 -62.95
N ILE A 5 -5.89 4.84 -62.26
CA ILE A 5 -5.49 6.20 -62.72
C ILE A 5 -5.49 7.20 -61.51
N LEU A 6 -4.49 8.13 -61.53
CA LEU A 6 -4.36 9.54 -61.04
C LEU A 6 -4.93 10.00 -59.68
N LYS A 7 -4.11 10.57 -58.78
CA LYS A 7 -3.57 11.97 -58.66
C LYS A 7 -4.59 13.05 -58.21
N ALA A 8 -4.41 13.52 -56.97
CA ALA A 8 -4.46 14.92 -56.52
C ALA A 8 -3.77 14.92 -55.13
N GLY A 9 -2.77 15.71 -54.77
CA GLY A 9 -2.47 17.07 -55.17
C GLY A 9 -2.88 18.02 -54.04
N VAL A 10 -2.09 18.13 -52.97
CA VAL A 10 -2.01 19.36 -52.16
C VAL A 10 -0.56 19.53 -51.71
N ALA A 11 0.12 20.45 -52.39
CA ALA A 11 1.32 21.08 -51.88
C ALA A 11 0.88 22.14 -50.86
N GLY A 12 1.45 22.08 -49.67
CA GLY A 12 1.35 23.12 -48.65
C GLY A 12 2.63 23.14 -47.86
N LEU A 13 3.65 23.85 -48.37
CA LEU A 13 4.79 24.25 -47.55
C LEU A 13 4.33 25.40 -46.64
N LEU A 14 4.24 25.13 -45.34
CA LEU A 14 4.32 26.15 -44.30
C LEU A 14 5.46 25.74 -43.38
N ALA A 15 6.61 26.38 -43.58
CA ALA A 15 7.67 26.41 -42.59
C ALA A 15 7.33 27.50 -41.58
N LEU A 16 7.32 27.16 -40.28
CA LEU A 16 7.82 27.95 -39.13
C LEU A 16 7.17 27.43 -37.84
N GLY A 17 8.02 26.97 -36.91
CA GLY A 17 7.65 26.65 -35.53
C GLY A 17 7.58 25.15 -35.25
N ALA A 18 8.74 24.49 -35.14
CA ALA A 18 8.81 23.21 -34.44
C ALA A 18 8.59 23.47 -32.93
N VAL A 19 7.32 23.55 -32.51
CA VAL A 19 7.00 23.32 -31.11
C VAL A 19 7.22 21.82 -30.92
N ALA A 20 8.28 21.45 -30.20
CA ALA A 20 8.45 20.10 -29.72
C ALA A 20 7.28 19.82 -28.76
N ALA A 21 6.15 19.36 -29.29
CA ALA A 21 5.12 18.73 -28.50
C ALA A 21 5.77 17.46 -27.94
N THR A 22 6.27 17.54 -26.71
CA THR A 22 6.55 16.36 -25.90
C THR A 22 5.23 15.61 -25.80
N GLN A 23 5.03 14.61 -26.66
CA GLN A 23 3.98 13.64 -26.49
C GLN A 23 4.28 12.96 -25.16
N ALA A 24 3.53 13.32 -24.12
CA ALA A 24 3.45 12.49 -22.94
C ALA A 24 2.88 11.15 -23.41
N THR A 25 3.74 10.17 -23.66
CA THR A 25 3.29 8.81 -23.86
C THR A 25 2.64 8.40 -22.55
N ALA A 26 1.32 8.32 -22.53
CA ALA A 26 0.61 7.63 -21.48
C ALA A 26 1.21 6.21 -21.41
N GLN A 27 1.94 5.92 -20.33
CA GLN A 27 2.49 4.60 -20.11
C GLN A 27 1.29 3.65 -20.01
N ALA A 28 1.22 2.67 -20.91
CA ALA A 28 0.17 1.66 -20.86
C ALA A 28 0.20 0.99 -19.49
N ASP A 29 -0.95 0.94 -18.83
CA ASP A 29 -1.14 0.16 -17.61
C ASP A 29 -0.95 -1.31 -18.00
N ASP A 30 0.03 -1.99 -17.39
CA ASP A 30 0.39 -3.38 -17.69
C ASP A 30 -0.68 -4.38 -17.23
N GLY A 31 -1.73 -3.90 -16.55
CA GLY A 31 -2.82 -4.71 -16.03
C GLY A 31 -2.40 -5.55 -14.82
N GLU A 32 -1.17 -5.39 -14.32
CA GLU A 32 -0.75 -6.04 -13.09
C GLU A 32 -1.42 -5.37 -11.88
N PRO A 33 -1.93 -6.14 -10.91
CA PRO A 33 -2.51 -5.55 -9.72
C PRO A 33 -1.47 -4.74 -8.96
N LYS A 34 -1.71 -3.43 -8.85
CA LYS A 34 -0.84 -2.51 -8.11
C LYS A 34 -1.23 -2.46 -6.64
N LEU A 35 -0.21 -2.37 -5.78
CA LEU A 35 -0.40 -2.09 -4.38
C LEU A 35 -0.55 -0.59 -4.17
N SER A 36 -1.59 -0.18 -3.45
CA SER A 36 -1.82 1.20 -3.02
C SER A 36 -2.25 1.24 -1.56
N TYR A 37 -2.32 2.44 -0.97
CA TYR A 37 -2.59 2.58 0.45
C TYR A 37 -3.29 3.88 0.83
N VAL A 38 -3.95 3.84 1.98
CA VAL A 38 -4.48 5.01 2.69
C VAL A 38 -3.87 5.04 4.09
N LEU A 39 -3.24 6.17 4.43
CA LEU A 39 -2.75 6.41 5.78
C LEU A 39 -3.88 6.90 6.68
N ARG A 40 -4.13 6.18 7.76
CA ARG A 40 -4.91 6.63 8.90
C ARG A 40 -3.92 7.15 9.94
N GLN A 41 -3.53 8.41 9.79
CA GLN A 41 -2.64 9.04 10.75
C GLN A 41 -3.25 9.09 12.14
N GLN A 42 -2.38 8.97 13.13
CA GLN A 42 -2.70 9.23 14.51
C GLN A 42 -3.37 10.60 14.65
N SER A 43 -4.50 10.64 15.35
CA SER A 43 -5.11 11.88 15.80
C SER A 43 -4.99 11.96 17.31
N VAL A 44 -5.24 13.13 17.90
CA VAL A 44 -5.27 13.28 19.36
C VAL A 44 -6.28 12.32 20.02
N GLN A 45 -7.22 11.78 19.25
CA GLN A 45 -8.29 10.88 19.69
C GLN A 45 -8.01 9.39 19.39
N SER A 46 -6.94 9.06 18.66
CA SER A 46 -6.58 7.69 18.27
C SER A 46 -5.09 7.49 18.49
N PRO A 47 -4.63 6.62 19.42
CA PRO A 47 -3.20 6.35 19.64
C PRO A 47 -2.55 5.55 18.49
N TYR A 48 -3.30 5.26 17.43
CA TYR A 48 -2.89 4.38 16.36
C TYR A 48 -2.53 5.12 15.09
N THR A 49 -1.50 4.63 14.40
CA THR A 49 -1.29 4.87 12.98
C THR A 49 -1.66 3.61 12.20
N GLY A 50 -2.66 3.71 11.32
CA GLY A 50 -3.09 2.61 10.46
C GLY A 50 -2.67 2.83 9.01
N VAL A 51 -2.39 1.73 8.30
CA VAL A 51 -2.09 1.74 6.86
C VAL A 51 -3.01 0.71 6.21
N ASP A 52 -4.09 1.21 5.62
CA ASP A 52 -5.02 0.38 4.87
C ASP A 52 -4.43 0.14 3.48
N ILE A 53 -4.34 -1.12 3.07
CA ILE A 53 -3.69 -1.51 1.82
C ILE A 53 -4.70 -2.09 0.84
N TYR A 54 -4.50 -1.78 -0.43
CA TYR A 54 -5.36 -2.19 -1.52
C TYR A 54 -4.52 -2.87 -2.59
N TYR A 55 -4.93 -4.05 -3.04
CA TYR A 55 -4.27 -4.79 -4.11
C TYR A 55 -5.19 -4.83 -5.33
N GLY A 56 -4.74 -4.30 -6.46
CA GLY A 56 -5.58 -4.15 -7.65
C GLY A 56 -6.80 -3.25 -7.42
N GLY A 57 -6.70 -2.30 -6.48
CA GLY A 57 -7.79 -1.39 -6.10
C GLY A 57 -8.83 -1.98 -5.13
N VAL A 58 -8.67 -3.23 -4.70
CA VAL A 58 -9.54 -3.88 -3.72
C VAL A 58 -8.87 -3.85 -2.34
N TYR A 59 -9.62 -3.51 -1.30
CA TYR A 59 -9.12 -3.53 0.08
C TYR A 59 -8.65 -4.94 0.43
N ALA A 60 -7.40 -5.08 0.89
CA ALA A 60 -6.84 -6.36 1.35
C ALA A 60 -6.82 -6.42 2.88
N GLY A 61 -6.43 -5.32 3.53
CA GLY A 61 -6.40 -5.27 5.00
C GLY A 61 -5.66 -4.06 5.52
N THR A 62 -5.15 -4.14 6.76
CA THR A 62 -4.47 -3.02 7.39
C THR A 62 -3.31 -3.47 8.27
N GLY A 63 -2.23 -2.68 8.28
CA GLY A 63 -1.18 -2.78 9.30
C GLY A 63 -1.30 -1.60 10.25
N ILE A 64 -1.24 -1.86 11.55
CA ILE A 64 -1.48 -0.85 12.59
C ILE A 64 -0.30 -0.81 13.56
N TRP A 65 0.17 0.41 13.82
CA TRP A 65 1.06 0.76 14.90
C TRP A 65 0.26 1.39 16.04
N SER A 66 0.41 0.85 17.25
CA SER A 66 -0.12 1.41 18.50
C SER A 66 1.04 2.04 19.27
N GLN A 67 1.06 3.37 19.32
CA GLN A 67 2.12 4.10 20.04
C GLN A 67 1.97 3.90 21.55
N ASN A 68 0.79 4.24 22.07
CA ASN A 68 0.48 4.20 23.49
C ASN A 68 -0.57 3.14 23.80
N PRO A 69 -0.55 2.52 24.99
CA PRO A 69 -1.63 1.64 25.40
C PRO A 69 -2.97 2.38 25.44
N GLY A 70 -4.04 1.75 24.95
CA GLY A 70 -5.37 2.34 24.93
C GLY A 70 -6.26 1.71 23.87
N GLY A 71 -7.57 1.91 23.99
CA GLY A 71 -8.58 1.38 23.06
C GLY A 71 -8.63 -0.16 22.99
N ASP A 72 -9.30 -0.67 21.97
CA ASP A 72 -9.53 -2.10 21.69
C ASP A 72 -9.87 -2.23 20.19
N ILE A 73 -8.86 -2.04 19.33
CA ILE A 73 -9.06 -1.92 17.88
C ILE A 73 -9.38 -3.26 17.22
N ASN A 74 -8.95 -4.37 17.83
CA ASN A 74 -9.22 -5.73 17.36
C ASN A 74 -10.51 -6.32 17.95
N GLY A 75 -11.12 -5.66 18.94
CA GLY A 75 -12.39 -6.06 19.56
C GLY A 75 -12.27 -7.31 20.44
N ASP A 76 -11.08 -7.58 20.99
CA ASP A 76 -10.83 -8.77 21.82
C ASP A 76 -11.21 -8.57 23.30
N GLY A 77 -11.66 -7.36 23.67
CA GLY A 77 -12.10 -7.00 25.01
C GLY A 77 -10.96 -6.60 25.95
N ASN A 78 -9.72 -6.56 25.47
CA ASN A 78 -8.56 -6.10 26.22
C ASN A 78 -8.09 -4.74 25.74
N THR A 79 -7.34 -4.04 26.59
CA THR A 79 -6.69 -2.79 26.18
C THR A 79 -5.54 -3.09 25.23
N ASP A 80 -5.49 -2.41 24.09
CA ASP A 80 -4.37 -2.60 23.15
C ASP A 80 -3.04 -2.16 23.79
N PRO A 81 -1.95 -2.90 23.57
CA PRO A 81 -0.64 -2.53 24.05
C PRO A 81 -0.07 -1.30 23.32
N GLY A 82 0.81 -0.57 23.99
CA GLY A 82 1.69 0.43 23.36
C GLY A 82 2.95 -0.20 22.78
N ASP A 83 3.67 0.58 22.00
CA ASP A 83 4.81 0.13 21.19
C ASP A 83 4.56 -1.19 20.45
N ALA A 84 3.37 -1.32 19.87
CA ALA A 84 2.88 -2.59 19.38
C ALA A 84 2.44 -2.54 17.93
N LEU A 85 2.71 -3.64 17.24
CA LEU A 85 2.36 -3.83 15.84
C LEU A 85 1.35 -4.96 15.69
N ILE A 86 0.32 -4.74 14.87
CA ILE A 86 -0.68 -5.74 14.50
C ILE A 86 -1.01 -5.65 13.01
N ALA A 87 -1.44 -6.77 12.43
CA ALA A 87 -1.96 -6.85 11.08
C ALA A 87 -3.39 -7.40 11.10
N TYR A 88 -4.22 -6.86 10.24
CA TYR A 88 -5.56 -7.36 9.94
C TYR A 88 -5.66 -7.69 8.47
N ASP A 89 -6.12 -8.89 8.18
CA ASP A 89 -6.51 -9.32 6.87
C ASP A 89 -8.03 -9.32 6.80
N GLY A 90 -8.58 -8.45 5.96
CA GLY A 90 -10.01 -8.23 5.85
C GLY A 90 -10.62 -8.85 4.60
N ALA A 91 -9.82 -9.40 3.68
CA ALA A 91 -10.26 -9.79 2.35
C ALA A 91 -10.10 -11.29 2.12
N GLY A 92 -11.17 -11.96 1.69
CA GLY A 92 -11.14 -13.36 1.29
C GLY A 92 -10.46 -13.60 -0.07
N ASP A 93 -9.36 -12.91 -0.38
CA ASP A 93 -8.64 -12.98 -1.65
C ASP A 93 -7.53 -14.06 -1.68
N GLY A 94 -7.32 -14.72 -0.54
CA GLY A 94 -6.31 -15.76 -0.38
C GLY A 94 -4.88 -15.22 -0.33
N LEU A 95 -4.73 -13.92 -0.06
CA LEU A 95 -3.52 -13.26 0.37
C LEU A 95 -3.58 -13.08 1.89
N GLY A 96 -2.48 -12.65 2.49
CA GLY A 96 -2.44 -12.16 3.86
C GLY A 96 -1.85 -10.76 3.92
N VAL A 97 -1.87 -10.18 5.11
CA VAL A 97 -1.30 -8.87 5.42
C VAL A 97 -0.17 -9.04 6.41
N GLU A 98 0.94 -8.33 6.17
CA GLU A 98 2.09 -8.34 7.04
C GLU A 98 2.58 -6.92 7.30
N ALA A 99 2.56 -6.51 8.56
CA ALA A 99 3.15 -5.27 9.03
C ALA A 99 4.54 -5.56 9.60
N ARG A 100 5.52 -4.70 9.25
CA ARG A 100 6.90 -4.80 9.71
C ARG A 100 7.38 -3.46 10.23
N LEU A 101 8.09 -3.49 11.35
CA LEU A 101 8.82 -2.34 11.88
C LEU A 101 10.32 -2.51 11.64
N ASP A 102 11.05 -1.40 11.48
CA ASP A 102 12.51 -1.39 11.29
C ASP A 102 13.31 -2.05 12.44
N THR A 103 12.70 -2.23 13.61
CA THR A 103 13.27 -2.98 14.74
C THR A 103 13.25 -4.50 14.56
N GLY A 104 12.71 -5.01 13.44
CA GLY A 104 12.59 -6.44 13.16
C GLY A 104 11.28 -7.06 13.65
N ARG A 105 10.34 -6.27 14.20
CA ARG A 105 9.01 -6.76 14.55
C ARG A 105 8.20 -7.05 13.30
N VAL A 106 7.51 -8.19 13.32
CA VAL A 106 6.67 -8.65 12.21
C VAL A 106 5.36 -9.20 12.75
N ALA A 107 4.25 -8.52 12.43
CA ALA A 107 2.90 -8.98 12.66
C ALA A 107 2.32 -9.45 11.33
N SER A 108 1.86 -10.70 11.24
CA SER A 108 1.50 -11.33 9.96
C SER A 108 0.24 -12.17 10.10
N THR A 109 -0.59 -12.13 9.06
CA THR A 109 -1.74 -13.03 8.89
C THR A 109 -1.46 -14.14 7.86
N ARG A 110 -0.23 -14.23 7.36
CA ARG A 110 0.17 -15.20 6.33
C ARG A 110 -0.25 -16.61 6.71
N GLY A 111 -1.02 -17.26 5.83
CA GLY A 111 -1.50 -18.64 6.04
C GLY A 111 -2.81 -18.75 6.82
N HIS A 112 -3.39 -17.64 7.25
CA HIS A 112 -4.74 -17.59 7.84
C HIS A 112 -5.78 -17.17 6.80
N GLY A 113 -7.04 -17.54 7.02
CA GLY A 113 -8.16 -17.09 6.19
C GLY A 113 -8.81 -15.84 6.76
N ALA A 114 -9.16 -14.88 5.91
CA ALA A 114 -9.85 -13.67 6.31
C ALA A 114 -11.31 -13.91 6.76
N PRO A 115 -11.87 -13.06 7.65
CA PRO A 115 -11.17 -11.99 8.36
C PRO A 115 -10.28 -12.56 9.47
N TYR A 116 -9.08 -11.99 9.64
CA TYR A 116 -8.15 -12.45 10.68
C TYR A 116 -7.28 -11.31 11.22
N TRP A 117 -7.21 -11.20 12.55
CA TRP A 117 -6.25 -10.37 13.27
C TRP A 117 -5.05 -11.21 13.69
N SER A 118 -3.84 -10.75 13.41
CA SER A 118 -2.63 -11.33 13.98
C SER A 118 -2.56 -11.06 15.49
N PRO A 119 -1.84 -11.86 16.28
CA PRO A 119 -1.44 -11.45 17.63
C PRO A 119 -0.60 -10.16 17.60
N TRP A 120 -0.76 -9.32 18.63
CA TRP A 120 0.10 -8.15 18.84
C TRP A 120 1.59 -8.53 18.93
N LYS A 121 2.45 -7.70 18.36
CA LYS A 121 3.91 -7.77 18.48
C LYS A 121 4.41 -6.55 19.22
N THR A 122 4.75 -6.75 20.48
CA THR A 122 5.12 -5.69 21.42
C THR A 122 6.62 -5.58 21.62
N GLY A 123 7.05 -4.46 22.20
CA GLY A 123 8.39 -4.28 22.75
C GLY A 123 8.65 -2.81 23.01
N ASN A 124 9.10 -2.47 24.21
CA ASN A 124 9.34 -1.08 24.58
C ASN A 124 10.37 -0.43 23.65
N LEU A 125 10.05 0.77 23.17
CA LEU A 125 10.96 1.60 22.40
C LEU A 125 11.41 2.80 23.23
N GLY A 126 12.34 3.58 22.71
CA GLY A 126 12.66 4.87 23.33
C GLY A 126 11.56 5.86 22.98
N GLU A 127 11.06 6.61 23.96
CA GLU A 127 10.10 7.68 23.72
C GLU A 127 10.60 8.70 22.69
N ASP A 128 9.68 9.29 21.93
CA ASP A 128 9.91 10.31 20.89
C ASP A 128 10.81 9.83 19.73
N SER A 129 11.01 8.52 19.60
CA SER A 129 11.84 7.94 18.56
C SER A 129 11.06 7.65 17.27
N LYS A 130 11.70 7.91 16.13
CA LYS A 130 11.12 7.70 14.80
C LYS A 130 11.42 6.29 14.33
N HIS A 131 10.38 5.62 13.84
CA HIS A 131 10.47 4.29 13.27
C HIS A 131 9.84 4.23 11.89
N SER A 132 10.34 3.32 11.06
CA SER A 132 9.78 3.02 9.74
C SER A 132 8.91 1.78 9.81
N MET A 133 7.62 1.94 9.52
CA MET A 133 6.68 0.84 9.35
C MET A 133 6.43 0.59 7.86
N LYS A 134 6.51 -0.66 7.42
CA LYS A 134 6.05 -1.08 6.09
C LYS A 134 4.94 -2.11 6.21
N VAL A 135 3.99 -2.07 5.29
CA VAL A 135 2.91 -3.05 5.20
C VAL A 135 2.93 -3.70 3.83
N CYS A 136 2.76 -5.01 3.81
CA CYS A 136 2.85 -5.84 2.62
C CYS A 136 1.60 -6.72 2.49
N VAL A 137 1.22 -6.99 1.25
CA VAL A 137 0.35 -8.12 0.89
C VAL A 137 1.24 -9.32 0.61
N VAL A 138 0.86 -10.49 1.11
CA VAL A 138 1.75 -11.65 1.19
C VAL A 138 1.08 -12.98 0.86
N LYS A 139 1.81 -13.93 0.26
CA LYS A 139 1.36 -15.31 0.01
C LYS A 139 2.52 -16.28 -0.19
N GLY A 140 2.62 -17.35 0.60
CA GLY A 140 3.74 -18.28 0.50
C GLY A 140 5.06 -17.55 0.77
N ASP A 141 5.96 -17.49 -0.20
CA ASP A 141 7.19 -16.67 -0.14
C ASP A 141 7.08 -15.34 -0.90
N TRP A 142 5.95 -15.11 -1.59
CA TRP A 142 5.70 -13.88 -2.34
C TRP A 142 5.26 -12.74 -1.40
N GLU A 143 5.69 -11.53 -1.74
CA GLU A 143 5.24 -10.29 -1.13
C GLU A 143 5.23 -9.13 -2.12
N SER A 144 4.30 -8.21 -1.89
CA SER A 144 4.31 -6.87 -2.46
C SER A 144 4.16 -5.87 -1.32
N CYS A 145 5.11 -4.94 -1.20
CA CYS A 145 5.21 -4.05 -0.05
C CYS A 145 5.09 -2.59 -0.47
N LEU A 146 4.49 -1.79 0.40
CA LEU A 146 4.50 -0.35 0.29
C LEU A 146 5.87 0.24 0.61
N SER A 147 6.09 1.46 0.13
CA SER A 147 7.13 2.32 0.71
C SER A 147 6.87 2.50 2.21
N PRO A 148 7.92 2.48 3.06
CA PRO A 148 7.74 2.66 4.49
C PRO A 148 7.12 4.01 4.85
N VAL A 149 6.36 4.02 5.93
CA VAL A 149 5.78 5.22 6.54
C VAL A 149 6.38 5.44 7.93
N THR A 150 6.50 6.70 8.31
CA THR A 150 7.05 7.06 9.63
C THR A 150 6.00 6.91 10.71
N VAL A 151 6.36 6.25 11.81
CA VAL A 151 5.61 6.18 13.06
C VAL A 151 6.50 6.62 14.22
N TYR A 152 5.89 6.95 15.36
CA TYR A 152 6.60 7.36 16.58
C TYR A 152 6.29 6.40 17.71
N ALA A 153 7.31 6.12 18.53
CA ALA A 153 7.16 5.60 19.87
C ALA A 153 6.93 6.78 20.82
#